data_AF-A0A968DNL4-F1
#
_entry.id   AF-A0A968DNL4-F1
#
_cell.length_a   1.000
_cell.length_b   1.000
_cell.length_c   1.000
_cell.angle_alpha   90.00
_cell.angle_beta   90.00
_cell.angle_gamma   90.00
#
_symmetry.space_group_name_H-M   'P 1'
#
loop_
_entity.id
_entity.type
_entity.pdbx_description
1 polymer ?
#
loop_
_entity_poly.entity_id
_entity_poly.type
_entity_poly.pdbx_seq_one_letter_code
_entity_poly.pdbx_strand_id
1 'polypeptide(L)'
;MRCTTALLILTLSVFSTSYGQVDSLTVNNIKDKFKAFQYAEVIAVTEDILSGQQSVAKEHLLEILRLRAISFYSLGDIKSSLSTFIRILENDPDYKLNSQSTAPKIIDFFEEIQANFHQRSGNPQQPGDEAEPKSISGNQTNANLDNNFNSSVLKSMLLPGWGHFARGSTTKGLVIGALGLGSLGSAIYFAVDTHSKEETYLNETNRSLIDSRYDEFNAAFKRRNAFIVAYALIWLYTQVDLLYFTDNTQPAKITSPILPTFRFDNKSNFMVRFSFSM
;
A
#
# COMPACT_ATOMS: atom_id res chain seq x y z
N MET A 1 -42.70 -18.82 -63.91
CA MET A 1 -43.89 -18.61 -63.06
C MET A 1 -43.44 -18.51 -61.61
N ARG A 2 -43.98 -17.51 -60.91
CA ARG A 2 -43.70 -17.01 -59.56
C ARG A 2 -43.76 -18.09 -58.47
N CYS A 3 -42.72 -18.27 -57.64
CA CYS A 3 -42.85 -18.84 -56.29
C CYS A 3 -41.57 -18.78 -55.41
N THR A 4 -40.86 -17.65 -55.32
CA THR A 4 -39.60 -17.59 -54.51
C THR A 4 -39.40 -16.31 -53.71
N THR A 5 -40.48 -15.61 -53.33
CA THR A 5 -40.37 -14.36 -52.54
C THR A 5 -41.29 -14.38 -51.32
N ALA A 6 -41.23 -15.44 -50.51
CA ALA A 6 -41.96 -15.51 -49.25
C ALA A 6 -41.21 -16.24 -48.12
N LEU A 7 -39.90 -16.47 -48.27
CA LEU A 7 -39.12 -17.25 -47.31
C LEU A 7 -37.74 -16.65 -47.05
N LEU A 8 -37.66 -15.35 -46.72
CA LEU A 8 -36.41 -14.78 -46.19
C LEU A 8 -36.64 -13.46 -45.43
N ILE A 9 -37.70 -13.38 -44.62
CA ILE A 9 -37.90 -12.28 -43.66
C ILE A 9 -38.39 -12.89 -42.34
N LEU A 10 -37.60 -13.77 -41.71
CA LEU A 10 -37.97 -14.31 -40.39
C LEU A 10 -36.79 -14.73 -39.50
N THR A 11 -35.63 -14.10 -39.62
CA THR A 11 -34.56 -14.28 -38.62
C THR A 11 -33.71 -13.02 -38.50
N LEU A 12 -34.31 -11.94 -38.02
CA LEU A 12 -33.56 -10.86 -37.38
C LEU A 12 -34.19 -10.60 -36.02
N SER A 13 -34.18 -11.64 -35.17
CA SER A 13 -34.41 -11.48 -33.74
C SER A 13 -33.25 -10.64 -33.20
N VAL A 14 -33.52 -9.35 -33.08
CA VAL A 14 -32.73 -8.36 -32.37
C VAL A 14 -32.50 -8.90 -30.96
N PHE A 15 -31.30 -9.42 -30.70
CA PHE A 15 -30.79 -9.56 -29.35
C PHE A 15 -30.59 -8.14 -28.81
N SER A 16 -31.65 -7.53 -28.31
CA SER A 16 -31.55 -6.35 -27.46
C SER A 16 -30.91 -6.83 -26.15
N THR A 17 -29.58 -6.80 -26.08
CA THR A 17 -28.87 -6.86 -24.81
C THR A 17 -29.38 -5.69 -23.99
N SER A 18 -30.26 -5.98 -23.04
CA SER A 18 -30.75 -4.99 -22.09
C SER A 18 -29.55 -4.58 -21.24
N TYR A 19 -28.99 -3.42 -21.53
CA TYR A 19 -27.98 -2.78 -20.68
C TYR A 19 -28.67 -2.42 -19.37
N GLY A 20 -28.51 -3.26 -18.35
CA GLY A 20 -29.02 -3.00 -17.01
C GLY A 20 -28.30 -1.77 -16.43
N GLN A 21 -29.07 -0.76 -16.03
CA GLN A 21 -28.56 0.33 -15.20
C GLN A 21 -28.26 -0.21 -13.80
N VAL A 22 -27.22 0.30 -13.16
CA VAL A 22 -26.95 -0.02 -11.74
C VAL A 22 -28.07 0.57 -10.90
N ASP A 23 -28.88 -0.30 -10.32
CA ASP A 23 -29.99 0.10 -9.44
C ASP A 23 -29.50 0.43 -8.02
N SER A 24 -30.29 1.22 -7.32
CA SER A 24 -30.17 1.60 -5.91
C SER A 24 -29.92 0.41 -4.97
N LEU A 25 -30.50 -0.75 -5.26
CA LEU A 25 -30.30 -1.98 -4.50
C LEU A 25 -28.83 -2.43 -4.48
N THR A 26 -28.13 -2.32 -5.61
CA THR A 26 -26.72 -2.68 -5.73
C THR A 26 -25.84 -1.75 -4.89
N VAL A 27 -26.11 -0.44 -4.92
CA VAL A 27 -25.39 0.54 -4.11
C VAL A 27 -25.62 0.32 -2.62
N ASN A 28 -26.84 -0.05 -2.22
CA ASN A 28 -27.15 -0.38 -0.83
C ASN A 28 -26.40 -1.63 -0.35
N ASN A 29 -26.28 -2.67 -1.20
CA ASN A 29 -25.47 -3.84 -0.88
C ASN A 29 -24.01 -3.48 -0.59
N ILE A 30 -23.41 -2.62 -1.42
CA ILE A 30 -22.03 -2.14 -1.22
C ILE A 30 -21.91 -1.38 0.11
N LYS A 31 -22.89 -0.52 0.43
CA LYS A 31 -22.94 0.21 1.71
C LYS A 31 -23.04 -0.73 2.90
N ASP A 32 -23.80 -1.81 2.80
CA ASP A 32 -23.96 -2.78 3.88
C ASP A 32 -22.66 -3.54 4.13
N LYS A 33 -21.98 -3.98 3.06
CA LYS A 33 -20.62 -4.57 3.15
C LYS A 33 -19.62 -3.60 3.77
N PHE A 34 -19.67 -2.33 3.37
CA PHE A 34 -18.81 -1.28 3.92
C PHE A 34 -19.06 -1.07 5.42
N LYS A 35 -20.32 -0.99 5.85
CA LYS A 35 -20.70 -0.89 7.28
C LYS A 35 -20.29 -2.13 8.07
N ALA A 36 -20.26 -3.30 7.44
CA ALA A 36 -19.78 -4.54 8.01
C ALA A 36 -18.24 -4.67 8.02
N PHE A 37 -17.50 -3.62 7.65
CA PHE A 37 -16.03 -3.59 7.56
C PHE A 37 -15.44 -4.60 6.55
N GLN A 38 -16.25 -5.09 5.60
CA GLN A 38 -15.83 -6.03 4.54
C GLN A 38 -15.19 -5.30 3.37
N TYR A 39 -14.10 -4.54 3.63
CA TYR A 39 -13.48 -3.65 2.65
C TYR A 39 -12.99 -4.36 1.38
N ALA A 40 -12.46 -5.58 1.50
CA ALA A 40 -12.02 -6.37 0.36
C ALA A 40 -13.19 -6.73 -0.58
N GLU A 41 -14.36 -7.04 -0.02
CA GLU A 41 -15.55 -7.34 -0.81
C GLU A 41 -16.12 -6.09 -1.48
N VAL A 42 -16.09 -4.94 -0.79
CA VAL A 42 -16.44 -3.64 -1.39
C VAL A 42 -15.57 -3.37 -2.62
N ILE A 43 -14.26 -3.59 -2.53
CA ILE A 43 -13.35 -3.42 -3.67
C ILE A 43 -13.69 -4.39 -4.80
N ALA A 44 -13.93 -5.67 -4.50
CA ALA A 44 -14.25 -6.67 -5.52
C ALA A 44 -15.57 -6.35 -6.25
N VAL A 45 -16.64 -6.03 -5.52
CA VAL A 45 -17.95 -5.71 -6.11
C VAL A 45 -17.90 -4.42 -6.91
N THR A 46 -17.20 -3.40 -6.40
CA THR A 46 -17.06 -2.13 -7.15
C THR A 46 -16.18 -2.27 -8.38
N GLU A 47 -15.21 -3.18 -8.40
CA GLU A 47 -14.40 -3.45 -9.60
C GLU A 47 -15.26 -4.03 -10.72
N ASP A 48 -16.10 -5.01 -10.40
CA ASP A 48 -17.02 -5.63 -11.38
C ASP A 48 -17.97 -4.59 -11.99
N ILE A 49 -18.50 -3.68 -11.17
CA ILE A 49 -19.39 -2.60 -11.63
C ILE A 49 -18.65 -1.59 -12.50
N LEU A 50 -17.45 -1.16 -12.10
CA LEU A 50 -16.69 -0.12 -12.81
C LEU A 50 -16.02 -0.64 -14.08
N SER A 51 -15.71 -1.93 -14.14
CA SER A 51 -15.12 -2.59 -15.31
C SER A 51 -16.19 -3.18 -16.25
N GLY A 52 -17.42 -3.35 -15.78
CA GLY A 52 -18.57 -3.74 -16.60
C GLY A 52 -19.06 -2.62 -17.53
N GLN A 53 -19.73 -2.98 -18.63
CA GLN A 53 -20.39 -2.02 -19.54
C GLN A 53 -21.72 -1.47 -18.98
N GLN A 54 -21.96 -1.59 -17.67
CA GLN A 54 -23.20 -1.10 -17.05
C GLN A 54 -23.17 0.42 -16.95
N SER A 55 -24.26 1.07 -17.36
CA SER A 55 -24.40 2.51 -17.19
C SER A 55 -24.70 2.81 -15.72
N VAL A 56 -23.83 3.60 -15.10
CA VAL A 56 -23.97 4.04 -13.70
C VAL A 56 -24.39 5.50 -13.69
N ALA A 57 -25.50 5.82 -13.01
CA ALA A 57 -25.90 7.21 -12.77
C ALA A 57 -24.78 7.96 -12.03
N LYS A 58 -24.57 9.24 -12.34
CA LYS A 58 -23.42 10.03 -11.83
C LYS A 58 -23.38 10.04 -10.29
N GLU A 59 -24.54 10.16 -9.65
CA GLU A 59 -24.65 10.17 -8.19
C GLU A 59 -24.22 8.83 -7.58
N HIS A 60 -24.63 7.72 -8.21
CA HIS A 60 -24.23 6.38 -7.79
C HIS A 60 -22.75 6.10 -8.05
N LEU A 61 -22.21 6.62 -9.14
CA LEU A 61 -20.79 6.51 -9.48
C LEU A 61 -19.90 7.17 -8.41
N LEU A 62 -20.21 8.41 -8.01
CA LEU A 62 -19.43 9.12 -6.99
C LEU A 62 -19.47 8.39 -5.64
N GLU A 63 -20.64 7.87 -5.24
CA GLU A 63 -20.76 7.10 -4.00
C GLU A 63 -19.98 5.77 -4.07
N ILE A 64 -20.04 5.06 -5.19
CA ILE A 64 -19.28 3.83 -5.44
C ILE A 64 -17.77 4.11 -5.34
N LEU A 65 -17.29 5.15 -6.03
CA LEU A 65 -15.89 5.54 -5.99
C LEU A 65 -15.45 5.97 -4.59
N ARG A 66 -16.30 6.70 -3.84
CA ARG A 66 -16.04 7.09 -2.46
C ARG A 66 -15.84 5.86 -1.57
N LEU A 67 -16.79 4.93 -1.58
CA LEU A 67 -16.72 3.71 -0.76
C LEU A 67 -15.50 2.85 -1.12
N ARG A 68 -15.19 2.75 -2.41
CA ARG A 68 -14.01 2.05 -2.92
C ARG A 68 -12.70 2.71 -2.47
N ALA A 69 -12.57 4.02 -2.61
CA ALA A 69 -11.37 4.76 -2.22
C ALA A 69 -11.10 4.65 -0.72
N ILE A 70 -12.14 4.75 0.12
CA ILE A 70 -12.04 4.58 1.57
C ILE A 70 -11.69 3.13 1.94
N SER A 71 -12.23 2.15 1.22
CA SER A 71 -11.92 0.73 1.44
C SER A 71 -10.45 0.43 1.13
N PHE A 72 -9.91 0.95 0.03
CA PHE A 72 -8.48 0.84 -0.29
C PHE A 72 -7.59 1.47 0.79
N TYR A 73 -7.94 2.68 1.24
CA TYR A 73 -7.20 3.36 2.31
C TYR A 73 -7.19 2.53 3.59
N SER A 74 -8.35 1.97 3.96
CA SER A 74 -8.52 1.18 5.19
C SER A 74 -7.72 -0.13 5.18
N LEU A 75 -7.45 -0.68 3.99
CA LEU A 75 -6.59 -1.86 3.80
C LEU A 75 -5.10 -1.50 3.62
N GLY A 76 -4.74 -0.21 3.67
CA GLY A 76 -3.37 0.26 3.49
C GLY A 76 -2.91 0.36 2.03
N ASP A 77 -3.79 0.14 1.05
CA ASP A 77 -3.48 0.36 -0.37
C ASP A 77 -3.69 1.84 -0.75
N ILE A 78 -2.75 2.66 -0.31
CA ILE A 78 -2.79 4.11 -0.50
C ILE A 78 -2.75 4.50 -1.98
N LYS A 79 -2.05 3.72 -2.81
CA LYS A 79 -1.91 4.01 -4.25
C LYS A 79 -3.24 3.86 -4.97
N SER A 80 -3.97 2.77 -4.71
CA SER A 80 -5.29 2.55 -5.31
C SER A 80 -6.35 3.49 -4.73
N SER A 81 -6.21 3.87 -3.46
CA SER A 81 -7.07 4.90 -2.85
C SER A 81 -6.90 6.25 -3.54
N LEU A 82 -5.65 6.72 -3.72
CA LEU A 82 -5.32 7.97 -4.40
C LEU A 82 -5.88 8.01 -5.82
N SER A 83 -5.63 6.96 -6.62
CA SER A 83 -6.12 6.93 -8.01
C SER A 83 -7.65 6.93 -8.08
N THR A 84 -8.32 6.28 -7.13
CA THR A 84 -9.79 6.29 -7.04
C THR A 84 -10.33 7.66 -6.62
N PHE A 85 -9.67 8.36 -5.68
CA PHE A 85 -10.03 9.73 -5.31
C PHE A 85 -9.80 10.74 -6.43
N ILE A 86 -8.75 10.59 -7.24
CA ILE A 86 -8.57 11.40 -8.46
C ILE A 86 -9.75 11.20 -9.41
N ARG A 87 -10.21 9.96 -9.62
CA ARG A 87 -11.40 9.70 -10.45
C ARG A 87 -12.66 10.39 -9.92
N ILE A 88 -12.80 10.57 -8.61
CA ILE A 88 -13.90 11.37 -8.04
C ILE A 88 -13.78 12.82 -8.49
N LEU A 89 -12.59 13.42 -8.36
CA LEU A 89 -12.33 14.82 -8.74
C LEU A 89 -12.42 15.07 -10.25
N GLU A 90 -12.09 14.07 -11.08
CA GLU A 90 -12.31 14.12 -12.53
C GLU A 90 -13.81 14.21 -12.89
N ASN A 91 -14.68 13.63 -12.06
CA ASN A 91 -16.13 13.65 -12.27
C ASN A 91 -16.82 14.84 -11.58
N ASP A 92 -16.27 15.29 -10.45
CA ASP A 92 -16.75 16.41 -9.64
C ASP A 92 -15.56 17.11 -8.94
N PRO A 93 -14.99 18.17 -9.56
CA PRO A 93 -13.79 18.86 -9.04
C PRO A 93 -13.97 19.50 -7.67
N ASP A 94 -15.20 19.87 -7.30
CA ASP A 94 -15.53 20.55 -6.05
C ASP A 94 -16.09 19.57 -4.99
N TYR A 95 -15.99 18.27 -5.25
CA TYR A 95 -16.48 17.22 -4.36
C TYR A 95 -15.87 17.35 -2.96
N LYS A 96 -16.69 17.13 -1.92
CA LYS A 96 -16.27 17.16 -0.52
C LYS A 96 -16.69 15.89 0.21
N LEU A 97 -15.78 15.32 0.98
CA LEU A 97 -16.10 14.21 1.86
C LEU A 97 -16.97 14.66 3.04
N ASN A 98 -17.95 13.83 3.39
CA ASN A 98 -18.80 14.10 4.56
C ASN A 98 -18.05 13.73 5.85
N SER A 99 -17.76 14.75 6.66
CA SER A 99 -17.04 14.65 7.94
C SER A 99 -17.76 13.87 9.04
N GLN A 100 -19.07 13.70 8.96
CA GLN A 100 -19.83 12.88 9.91
C GLN A 100 -19.69 11.38 9.62
N SER A 101 -19.37 11.02 8.38
CA SER A 101 -19.33 9.62 7.91
C SER A 101 -17.93 9.13 7.54
N THR A 102 -16.92 9.98 7.64
CA THR A 102 -15.56 9.71 7.18
C THR A 102 -14.57 10.03 8.30
N ALA A 103 -13.60 9.15 8.51
CA ALA A 103 -12.58 9.36 9.55
C ALA A 103 -11.71 10.59 9.21
N PRO A 104 -11.32 11.43 10.20
CA PRO A 104 -10.57 12.67 9.97
C PRO A 104 -9.32 12.48 9.10
N LYS A 105 -8.53 11.42 9.34
CA LYS A 105 -7.32 11.15 8.55
C LYS A 105 -7.56 10.94 7.05
N ILE A 106 -8.73 10.41 6.69
CA ILE A 106 -9.11 10.18 5.29
C ILE A 106 -9.56 11.50 4.65
N ILE A 107 -10.19 12.38 5.45
CA ILE A 107 -10.52 13.73 5.03
C ILE A 107 -9.24 14.50 4.72
N ASP A 108 -8.29 14.53 5.66
CA ASP A 108 -6.98 15.20 5.47
C ASP A 108 -6.28 14.68 4.21
N PHE A 109 -6.27 13.35 4.02
CA PHE A 109 -5.69 12.71 2.83
C PHE A 109 -6.38 13.14 1.52
N PHE A 110 -7.70 13.23 1.51
CA PHE A 110 -8.45 13.66 0.34
C PHE A 110 -8.28 15.15 0.04
N GLU A 111 -8.29 16.00 1.07
CA GLU A 111 -8.08 17.45 0.92
C GLU A 111 -6.70 17.76 0.32
N GLU A 112 -5.66 16.99 0.70
CA GLU A 112 -4.34 17.08 0.08
C GLU A 112 -4.39 16.71 -1.42
N ILE A 113 -5.12 15.65 -1.79
CA ILE A 113 -5.30 15.25 -3.20
C ILE A 113 -6.04 16.35 -3.97
N GLN A 114 -7.10 16.94 -3.40
CA GLN A 114 -7.88 17.99 -4.03
C GLN A 114 -7.06 19.26 -4.27
N ALA A 115 -6.27 19.70 -3.29
CA ALA A 115 -5.37 20.84 -3.43
C ALA A 115 -4.38 20.65 -4.59
N ASN A 116 -3.77 19.46 -4.68
CA ASN A 116 -2.85 19.11 -5.77
C ASN A 116 -3.55 19.01 -7.13
N PHE A 117 -4.81 18.55 -7.17
CA PHE A 117 -5.59 18.43 -8.40
C PHE A 117 -5.90 19.82 -8.98
N HIS A 118 -6.42 20.75 -8.17
CA HIS A 118 -6.72 22.12 -8.61
C HIS A 118 -5.49 22.88 -9.08
N GLN A 119 -4.34 22.69 -8.42
CA GLN A 119 -3.08 23.31 -8.83
C GLN A 119 -2.65 22.89 -10.24
N ARG A 120 -2.92 21.64 -10.64
CA ARG A 120 -2.61 21.13 -11.98
C ARG A 120 -3.64 21.55 -13.03
N SER A 121 -4.92 21.60 -12.66
CA SER A 121 -6.01 21.97 -13.58
C SER A 121 -6.05 23.48 -13.88
N GLY A 122 -5.52 24.32 -12.99
CA GLY A 122 -5.54 25.78 -13.11
C GLY A 122 -4.44 26.39 -14.00
N ASN A 123 -3.44 25.62 -14.46
CA ASN A 123 -2.33 26.16 -15.25
C ASN A 123 -2.17 25.43 -16.61
N PRO A 124 -2.94 25.82 -17.64
CA PRO A 124 -2.80 25.28 -18.99
C PRO A 124 -1.60 25.91 -19.72
N GLN A 125 -0.39 25.43 -19.47
CA GLN A 125 0.78 25.78 -20.29
C GLN A 125 1.31 24.57 -21.06
N GLN A 126 0.76 24.48 -22.28
CA GLN A 126 1.30 24.06 -23.58
C GLN A 126 2.43 23.00 -23.67
N PRO A 127 2.28 21.99 -24.56
CA PRO A 127 3.40 21.23 -25.11
C PRO A 127 4.04 22.01 -26.28
N GLY A 128 5.31 22.39 -26.18
CA GLY A 128 6.04 22.97 -27.30
C GLY A 128 7.34 23.66 -26.93
N ASP A 129 8.41 23.22 -27.60
CA ASP A 129 9.67 23.89 -27.89
C ASP A 129 10.86 23.76 -26.91
N GLU A 130 11.84 22.99 -27.40
CA GLU A 130 13.24 22.96 -26.98
C GLU A 130 13.85 24.38 -27.03
N ALA A 131 14.32 24.87 -25.89
CA ALA A 131 15.30 25.95 -25.85
C ALA A 131 16.29 25.73 -24.70
N GLU A 132 17.57 25.79 -25.05
CA GLU A 132 18.73 25.59 -24.18
C GLU A 132 18.75 26.47 -22.90
N PRO A 133 19.43 26.01 -21.84
CA PRO A 133 19.34 26.63 -20.52
C PRO A 133 20.24 27.86 -20.42
N LYS A 134 19.62 29.05 -20.35
CA LYS A 134 20.26 30.24 -19.77
C LYS A 134 20.01 30.29 -18.27
N SER A 135 21.11 30.25 -17.54
CA SER A 135 21.23 30.36 -16.09
C SER A 135 20.76 31.71 -15.57
N ILE A 136 19.74 31.71 -14.69
CA ILE A 136 19.56 32.74 -13.65
C ILE A 136 19.16 32.06 -12.35
N SER A 137 19.97 32.33 -11.34
CA SER A 137 19.85 32.04 -9.91
C SER A 137 18.62 32.69 -9.30
N GLY A 138 17.90 31.97 -8.43
CA GLY A 138 16.86 32.52 -7.56
C GLY A 138 15.57 31.69 -7.55
N ASN A 139 15.46 30.79 -6.58
CA ASN A 139 14.23 30.14 -6.09
C ASN A 139 13.27 29.60 -7.15
N GLN A 140 13.73 28.58 -7.88
CA GLN A 140 12.85 27.67 -8.59
C GLN A 140 12.34 26.61 -7.60
N THR A 141 11.12 26.79 -7.08
CA THR A 141 10.31 25.65 -6.63
C THR A 141 9.96 24.85 -7.87
N ASN A 142 10.85 23.91 -8.19
CA ASN A 142 10.61 22.89 -9.21
C ASN A 142 9.40 22.07 -8.81
N ALA A 143 8.23 22.44 -9.31
CA ALA A 143 7.06 21.59 -9.38
C ALA A 143 7.29 20.51 -10.46
N ASN A 144 8.34 19.70 -10.25
CA ASN A 144 8.29 18.32 -10.69
C ASN A 144 7.32 17.63 -9.72
N LEU A 145 6.34 16.95 -10.29
CA LEU A 145 5.44 16.07 -9.58
C LEU A 145 6.20 14.83 -9.12
N ASP A 146 7.18 15.03 -8.26
CA ASP A 146 7.79 13.96 -7.51
C ASP A 146 6.74 13.46 -6.53
N ASN A 147 6.56 12.14 -6.54
CA ASN A 147 5.80 11.33 -5.61
C ASN A 147 6.32 11.51 -4.15
N ASN A 148 6.18 12.72 -3.62
CA ASN A 148 6.69 13.19 -2.34
C ASN A 148 5.62 13.15 -1.24
N PHE A 149 4.71 12.17 -1.27
CA PHE A 149 4.38 11.51 -0.01
C PHE A 149 5.66 10.84 0.45
N ASN A 150 6.41 11.58 1.26
CA ASN A 150 7.76 11.33 1.71
C ASN A 150 8.04 9.83 1.79
N SER A 151 8.62 9.27 0.73
CA SER A 151 8.83 7.83 0.62
C SER A 151 9.68 7.31 1.78
N SER A 152 10.40 8.19 2.47
CA SER A 152 11.13 7.90 3.70
C SER A 152 10.23 7.60 4.90
N VAL A 153 9.06 8.21 5.02
CA VAL A 153 8.07 7.93 6.09
C VAL A 153 7.33 6.63 5.76
N LEU A 154 6.93 6.45 4.49
CA LEU A 154 6.26 5.23 4.04
C LEU A 154 7.19 4.00 4.06
N LYS A 155 8.47 4.17 3.69
CA LYS A 155 9.52 3.12 3.81
C LYS A 155 9.86 2.84 5.28
N SER A 156 9.77 3.83 6.18
CA SER A 156 9.92 3.64 7.63
C SER A 156 8.76 2.91 8.29
N MET A 157 7.56 2.88 7.69
CA MET A 157 6.42 2.13 8.23
C MET A 157 6.55 0.62 8.02
N LEU A 158 7.13 0.20 6.89
CA LEU A 158 7.25 -1.22 6.52
C LEU A 158 8.44 -1.92 7.16
N LEU A 159 9.59 -1.25 7.31
CA LEU A 159 10.79 -1.81 7.93
C LEU A 159 11.46 -0.80 8.87
N PRO A 160 11.63 -1.13 10.16
CA PRO A 160 12.31 -0.25 11.09
C PRO A 160 13.75 0.00 10.63
N GLY A 161 14.14 1.28 10.52
CA GLY A 161 15.48 1.71 10.12
C GLY A 161 15.65 2.20 8.67
N TRP A 162 14.73 1.88 7.74
CA TRP A 162 14.89 2.25 6.32
C TRP A 162 14.89 3.78 6.11
N GLY A 163 14.09 4.54 6.86
CA GLY A 163 14.07 6.01 6.74
C GLY A 163 15.27 6.72 7.36
N HIS A 164 16.02 6.10 8.27
CA HIS A 164 17.28 6.67 8.78
C HIS A 164 18.39 6.62 7.72
N PHE A 165 18.39 5.59 6.85
CA PHE A 165 19.31 5.50 5.72
C PHE A 165 19.01 6.54 4.64
N ALA A 166 17.73 6.83 4.38
CA ALA A 166 17.32 7.83 3.40
C ALA A 166 17.71 9.28 3.77
N ARG A 167 18.10 9.52 5.04
CA ARG A 167 18.42 10.87 5.56
C ARG A 167 19.88 11.05 6.02
N GLY A 168 20.77 10.10 5.72
CA GLY A 168 22.20 10.25 5.97
C GLY A 168 22.70 9.92 7.38
N SER A 169 21.83 9.52 8.33
CA SER A 169 22.26 9.04 9.66
C SER A 169 22.58 7.54 9.63
N THR A 170 23.64 7.17 8.92
CA THR A 170 23.96 5.76 8.59
C THR A 170 24.22 4.88 9.82
N THR A 171 24.86 5.39 10.86
CA THR A 171 25.19 4.61 12.07
C THR A 171 23.95 4.24 12.88
N LYS A 172 23.06 5.22 13.16
CA LYS A 172 21.80 4.96 13.89
C LYS A 172 20.89 4.04 13.09
N GLY A 173 20.75 4.29 11.79
CA GLY A 173 19.97 3.44 10.88
C GLY A 173 20.48 2.00 10.81
N LEU A 174 21.80 1.81 10.78
CA LEU A 174 22.42 0.49 10.79
C LEU A 174 22.18 -0.27 12.09
N VAL A 175 22.39 0.37 13.26
CA VAL A 175 22.20 -0.27 14.56
C VAL A 175 20.73 -0.65 14.76
N ILE A 176 19.82 0.29 14.54
CA ILE A 176 18.38 0.06 14.67
C ILE A 176 17.90 -0.98 13.66
N GLY A 177 18.35 -0.88 12.41
CA GLY A 177 18.00 -1.84 11.36
C GLY A 177 18.50 -3.25 11.67
N ALA A 178 19.74 -3.38 12.15
CA ALA A 178 20.31 -4.68 12.56
C ALA A 178 19.54 -5.28 13.74
N LEU A 179 19.20 -4.48 14.75
CA LEU A 179 18.40 -4.92 15.89
C LEU A 179 16.98 -5.33 15.47
N GLY A 180 16.35 -4.54 14.60
CA GLY A 180 15.01 -4.82 14.06
C GLY A 180 14.99 -6.10 13.23
N LEU A 181 15.91 -6.24 12.26
CA LEU A 181 16.03 -7.44 11.43
C LEU A 181 16.40 -8.68 12.24
N GLY A 182 17.33 -8.54 13.19
CA GLY A 182 17.71 -9.62 14.10
C GLY A 182 16.51 -10.09 14.93
N SER A 183 15.76 -9.14 15.53
CA SER A 183 14.58 -9.48 16.34
C SER A 183 13.47 -10.12 15.51
N LEU A 184 13.21 -9.60 14.30
CA LEU A 184 12.22 -10.15 13.39
C LEU A 184 12.60 -11.55 12.90
N GLY A 185 13.86 -11.74 12.48
CA GLY A 185 14.38 -13.03 12.06
C GLY A 185 14.32 -14.07 13.19
N SER A 186 14.68 -13.67 14.41
CA SER A 186 14.54 -14.52 15.60
C SER A 186 13.06 -14.83 15.91
N ALA A 187 12.15 -13.88 15.79
CA ALA A 187 10.72 -14.11 15.99
C ALA A 187 10.17 -15.16 15.00
N ILE A 188 10.55 -15.07 13.72
CA ILE A 188 10.16 -16.05 12.69
C ILE A 188 10.76 -17.42 13.00
N TYR A 189 12.05 -17.49 13.32
CA TYR A 189 12.71 -18.75 13.68
C TYR A 189 12.02 -19.42 14.87
N PHE A 190 11.77 -18.66 15.96
CA PHE A 190 11.11 -19.20 17.13
C PHE A 190 9.63 -19.49 16.93
N ALA A 191 8.96 -18.88 15.94
CA ALA A 191 7.60 -19.26 15.57
C ALA A 191 7.56 -20.68 15.00
N VAL A 192 8.50 -21.01 14.11
CA VAL A 192 8.64 -22.37 13.55
C VAL A 192 9.06 -23.37 14.64
N ASP A 193 10.06 -23.03 15.45
CA ASP A 193 10.53 -23.88 16.56
C ASP A 193 9.43 -24.17 17.58
N THR A 194 8.63 -23.15 17.93
CA THR A 194 7.49 -23.32 18.86
C THR A 194 6.47 -24.28 18.29
N HIS A 195 6.15 -24.17 17.00
CA HIS A 195 5.17 -25.05 16.35
C HIS A 195 5.63 -26.52 16.34
N SER A 196 6.90 -26.77 16.01
CA SER A 196 7.45 -28.12 16.03
C SER A 196 7.46 -28.75 17.44
N LYS A 197 7.79 -27.95 18.47
CA LYS A 197 7.78 -28.41 19.87
C LYS A 197 6.38 -28.60 20.42
N GLU A 198 5.43 -27.77 20.00
CA GLU A 198 4.01 -27.93 20.30
C GLU A 198 3.48 -29.26 19.77
N GLU A 199 3.75 -29.57 18.50
CA GLU A 199 3.38 -30.85 17.89
C GLU A 199 4.01 -32.04 18.64
N THR A 200 5.30 -31.94 18.98
CA THR A 200 6.00 -32.97 19.76
C THR A 200 5.36 -33.19 21.14
N TYR A 201 4.98 -32.11 21.82
CA TYR A 201 4.30 -32.17 23.12
C TYR A 201 2.90 -32.80 23.00
N LEU A 202 2.11 -32.39 22.01
CA LEU A 202 0.74 -32.88 21.82
C LEU A 202 0.68 -34.37 21.41
N ASN A 203 1.73 -34.85 20.73
CA ASN A 203 1.85 -36.24 20.31
C ASN A 203 2.53 -37.15 21.35
N GLU A 204 3.06 -36.59 22.45
CA GLU A 204 3.74 -37.38 23.49
C GLU A 204 2.73 -38.17 24.32
N THR A 205 2.90 -39.50 24.35
CA THR A 205 2.03 -40.42 25.11
C THR A 205 2.70 -40.96 26.36
N ASN A 206 4.04 -40.86 26.44
CA ASN A 206 4.77 -41.29 27.61
C ASN A 206 4.67 -40.26 28.74
N ARG A 207 3.93 -40.62 29.80
CA ARG A 207 3.65 -39.76 30.95
C ARG A 207 4.91 -39.18 31.62
N SER A 208 6.05 -39.88 31.59
CA SER A 208 7.29 -39.36 32.21
C SER A 208 7.98 -38.27 31.37
N LEU A 209 7.62 -38.13 30.09
CA LEU A 209 8.22 -37.15 29.17
C LEU A 209 7.34 -35.93 28.92
N ILE A 210 6.03 -36.02 29.19
CA ILE A 210 5.05 -34.94 28.95
C ILE A 210 5.50 -33.62 29.59
N ASP A 211 5.92 -33.64 30.85
CA ASP A 211 6.36 -32.42 31.56
C ASP A 211 7.59 -31.79 30.90
N SER A 212 8.56 -32.62 30.50
CA SER A 212 9.76 -32.14 29.80
C SER A 212 9.42 -31.55 28.42
N ARG A 213 8.51 -32.17 27.67
CA ARG A 213 8.07 -31.64 26.36
C ARG A 213 7.30 -30.34 26.49
N TYR A 214 6.46 -30.24 27.51
CA TYR A 214 5.77 -29.01 27.84
C TYR A 214 6.75 -27.88 28.16
N ASP A 215 7.77 -28.15 28.96
CA ASP A 215 8.79 -27.15 29.32
C ASP A 215 9.58 -26.66 28.10
N GLU A 216 9.96 -27.56 27.19
CA GLU A 216 10.61 -27.22 25.91
C GLU A 216 9.73 -26.30 25.05
N PHE A 217 8.46 -26.66 24.88
CA PHE A 217 7.46 -25.87 24.17
C PHE A 217 7.26 -24.49 24.83
N ASN A 218 7.02 -24.46 26.13
CA ASN A 218 6.77 -23.23 26.89
C ASN A 218 7.98 -22.28 26.83
N ALA A 219 9.20 -22.82 26.88
CA ALA A 219 10.41 -22.02 26.72
C ALA A 219 10.52 -21.42 25.30
N ALA A 220 10.17 -22.18 24.25
CA ALA A 220 10.14 -21.68 22.88
C ALA A 220 9.07 -20.59 22.69
N PHE A 221 7.88 -20.81 23.23
CA PHE A 221 6.78 -19.85 23.23
C PHE A 221 7.16 -18.52 23.90
N LYS A 222 7.78 -18.58 25.08
CA LYS A 222 8.28 -17.38 25.79
C LYS A 222 9.33 -16.63 24.99
N ARG A 223 10.30 -17.34 24.37
CA ARG A 223 11.31 -16.72 23.50
C ARG A 223 10.68 -16.05 22.28
N ARG A 224 9.76 -16.73 21.59
CA ARG A 224 9.02 -16.17 20.45
C ARG A 224 8.36 -14.84 20.82
N ASN A 225 7.60 -14.84 21.91
CA ASN A 225 6.89 -13.63 22.35
C ASN A 225 7.86 -12.53 22.79
N ALA A 226 8.99 -12.87 23.43
CA ALA A 226 10.02 -11.90 23.79
C ALA A 226 10.58 -11.17 22.55
N PHE A 227 10.87 -11.89 21.47
CA PHE A 227 11.36 -11.28 20.22
C PHE A 227 10.29 -10.46 19.49
N ILE A 228 9.03 -10.89 19.51
CA ILE A 228 7.90 -10.09 18.97
C ILE A 228 7.79 -8.77 19.74
N VAL A 229 7.81 -8.82 21.07
CA VAL A 229 7.76 -7.62 21.92
C VAL A 229 8.98 -6.74 21.69
N ALA A 230 10.19 -7.30 21.62
CA ALA A 230 11.40 -6.55 21.33
C ALA A 230 11.32 -5.83 19.98
N TYR A 231 10.85 -6.53 18.93
CA TYR A 231 10.64 -5.93 17.62
C TYR A 231 9.62 -4.77 17.67
N ALA A 232 8.49 -4.96 18.36
CA ALA A 232 7.47 -3.93 18.52
C ALA A 232 8.01 -2.69 19.26
N LEU A 233 8.82 -2.89 20.31
CA LEU A 233 9.46 -1.80 21.05
C LEU A 233 10.48 -1.06 20.19
N ILE A 234 11.30 -1.78 19.41
CA ILE A 234 12.23 -1.17 18.46
C ILE A 234 11.45 -0.35 17.44
N TRP A 235 10.40 -0.91 16.86
CA TRP A 235 9.57 -0.20 15.88
C TRP A 235 8.97 1.07 16.49
N LEU A 236 8.37 0.99 17.68
CA LEU A 236 7.80 2.15 18.36
C LEU A 236 8.87 3.21 18.67
N TYR A 237 10.04 2.79 19.17
CA TYR A 237 11.18 3.67 19.38
C TYR A 237 11.57 4.40 18.09
N THR A 238 11.61 3.72 16.94
CA THR A 238 11.91 4.38 15.67
C THR A 238 10.88 5.42 15.26
N GLN A 239 9.60 5.18 15.52
CA GLN A 239 8.56 6.17 15.22
C GLN A 239 8.72 7.40 16.11
N VAL A 240 8.99 7.22 17.40
CA VAL A 240 9.18 8.33 18.35
C VAL A 240 10.46 9.12 18.03
N ASP A 241 11.59 8.45 17.78
CA ASP A 241 12.86 9.10 17.42
C ASP A 241 12.72 9.93 16.14
N LEU A 242 12.03 9.39 15.13
CA LEU A 242 11.80 10.04 13.86
C LEU A 242 10.88 11.26 13.98
N LEU A 243 9.90 11.24 14.89
CA LEU A 243 8.94 12.33 15.09
C LEU A 243 9.47 13.47 15.98
N TYR A 244 10.25 13.16 17.02
CA TYR A 244 10.60 14.15 18.05
C TYR A 244 12.08 14.57 18.05
N PHE A 245 12.98 13.71 17.57
CA PHE A 245 14.42 13.91 17.71
C PHE A 245 15.14 14.14 16.38
N THR A 246 14.39 14.34 15.30
CA THR A 246 14.95 14.67 13.98
C THR A 246 14.93 16.17 13.75
N ASP A 247 16.04 16.85 14.09
CA ASP A 247 16.30 18.21 13.62
C ASP A 247 16.65 18.22 12.12
N ASN A 248 16.27 19.30 11.43
CA ASN A 248 16.53 19.60 10.01
C ASN A 248 18.04 19.56 9.67
N THR A 249 18.60 18.37 9.58
CA THR A 249 19.90 18.12 8.97
C THR A 249 19.68 18.07 7.47
N GLN A 250 20.37 18.96 6.75
CA GLN A 250 20.27 19.09 5.30
C GLN A 250 20.37 17.73 4.60
N PRO A 251 19.69 17.52 3.47
CA PRO A 251 19.77 16.27 2.73
C PRO A 251 21.25 15.97 2.47
N ALA A 252 21.75 14.91 3.11
CA ALA A 252 23.10 14.45 2.87
C ALA A 252 23.26 14.27 1.36
N LYS A 253 24.25 14.94 0.76
CA LYS A 253 24.72 14.58 -0.58
C LYS A 253 24.93 13.07 -0.55
N ILE A 254 24.13 12.35 -1.34
CA ILE A 254 24.24 10.91 -1.49
C ILE A 254 25.60 10.67 -2.16
N THR A 255 26.66 10.64 -1.36
CA THR A 255 27.88 9.95 -1.74
C THR A 255 27.46 8.49 -1.80
N SER A 256 27.44 7.97 -3.02
CA SER A 256 26.93 6.66 -3.42
C SER A 256 26.88 5.64 -2.27
N PRO A 257 25.70 5.08 -1.95
CA PRO A 257 25.61 4.09 -0.89
C PRO A 257 26.53 2.92 -1.23
N ILE A 258 27.36 2.51 -0.28
CA ILE A 258 28.07 1.24 -0.29
C ILE A 258 27.01 0.14 -0.19
N LEU A 259 26.37 -0.16 -1.31
CA LEU A 259 25.45 -1.28 -1.43
C LEU A 259 26.30 -2.56 -1.50
N PRO A 260 26.11 -3.54 -0.61
CA PRO A 260 26.63 -4.87 -0.87
C PRO A 260 25.98 -5.37 -2.16
N THR A 261 26.75 -5.47 -3.23
CA THR A 261 26.27 -6.03 -4.49
C THR A 261 26.23 -7.54 -4.36
N PHE A 262 25.03 -8.10 -4.24
CA PHE A 262 24.83 -9.54 -4.31
C PHE A 262 24.94 -9.97 -5.78
N ARG A 263 26.05 -10.62 -6.15
CA ARG A 263 26.19 -11.28 -7.44
C ARG A 263 26.01 -12.78 -7.26
N PHE A 264 25.04 -13.33 -7.96
CA PHE A 264 24.88 -14.78 -8.10
C PHE A 264 25.82 -15.25 -9.21
N ASP A 265 26.92 -15.90 -8.84
CA ASP A 265 27.73 -16.66 -9.79
C ASP A 265 27.13 -18.08 -9.91
N ASN A 266 26.90 -18.52 -11.14
CA ASN A 266 26.21 -19.77 -11.48
C ASN A 266 27.05 -21.03 -11.21
N LYS A 267 28.11 -20.92 -10.40
CA LYS A 267 28.97 -22.02 -9.97
C LYS A 267 29.05 -22.09 -8.45
N SER A 268 27.96 -22.59 -7.87
CA SER A 268 27.88 -23.38 -6.62
C SER A 268 28.71 -23.00 -5.38
N ASN A 269 29.19 -21.77 -5.24
CA ASN A 269 29.78 -21.29 -3.98
C ASN A 269 29.30 -19.85 -3.72
N PHE A 270 28.47 -19.70 -2.69
CA PHE A 270 28.05 -18.38 -2.20
C PHE A 270 29.27 -17.65 -1.62
N MET A 271 29.78 -16.65 -2.34
CA MET A 271 30.86 -15.79 -1.88
C MET A 271 30.34 -14.37 -1.68
N VAL A 272 30.34 -13.90 -0.43
CA VAL A 272 30.10 -12.49 -0.11
C VAL A 272 31.44 -11.76 -0.23
N ARG A 273 31.61 -10.90 -1.24
CA ARG A 273 32.78 -10.02 -1.36
C ARG A 273 32.43 -8.62 -0.87
N PHE A 274 33.23 -8.12 0.08
CA PHE A 274 33.27 -6.72 0.46
C PHE A 274 34.35 -6.02 -0.38
N SER A 275 33.98 -5.02 -1.16
CA SER A 275 34.93 -4.17 -1.89
C SER A 275 34.90 -2.78 -1.26
N PHE A 276 36.07 -2.32 -0.83
CA PHE A 276 36.28 -0.95 -0.38
C PHE A 276 36.93 -0.19 -1.53
N SER A 277 36.26 0.83 -2.07
CA SER A 277 36.95 1.86 -2.84
C SER A 277 37.33 2.95 -1.86
N MET A 278 38.64 3.14 -1.63
CA MET A 278 39.16 4.38 -1.05
C MET A 278 39.03 5.52 -2.05
#